data_AF-A0A6N7INN5-F1
#
_entry.id   AF-A0A6N7INN5-F1
#
_cell.length_a   1.000
_cell.length_b   1.000
_cell.length_c   1.000
_cell.angle_alpha   90.00
_cell.angle_beta   90.00
_cell.angle_gamma   90.00
#
_symmetry.space_group_name_H-M   'P 1'
#
loop_
_entity.id
_entity.type
_entity.pdbx_description
1 polymer ?
#
loop_
_entity_poly.entity_id
_entity_poly.type
_entity_poly.pdbx_seq_one_letter_code
_entity_poly.pdbx_strand_id
1 'polypeptide(L)'
;MSKRDDSAEIRSISIYHANTYEKVRTVGMSFANWLAEQKGTPVFKMVTVTAEDINGYIEKRLGQYKNGEITAATLQTDISCLKKIENLVNHYYGRVDWKIPTKRCARREKWGLPKRIRGENTPQRGPAYTQRQADRIVSEVEARYGPKVADALRFCRATGCRLESLVDIGEKGVRASRINTKNGTVTLLEKGGKWRTVRYDSRYQDFMERLVARVENKDSPLFAGLFKDSNVPGERPMAEQMREEKKRAACFLHRVVKEAAEKEGFTGRGLHGFRKEFAVRRHAEYLDQVRSLVQSKNWQGLSNEYGVSERKAKDIVEGWAKAGRNTKERRRLAREMDCLARLKLSKDLGHNRLDVTYAYVPRKGNLRGGKKE
;
A
#
# COMPACT_ATOMS: atom_id res chain seq x y z
N MET A 1 16.90 24.64 -46.65
CA MET A 1 17.22 24.13 -45.30
C MET A 1 15.97 24.21 -44.46
N SER A 2 15.27 23.09 -44.34
CA SER A 2 13.97 22.94 -43.67
C SER A 2 14.17 22.95 -42.15
N LYS A 3 13.47 23.84 -41.45
CA LYS A 3 13.35 23.83 -39.99
C LYS A 3 12.52 22.62 -39.63
N ARG A 4 13.18 21.62 -39.04
CA ARG A 4 12.51 20.45 -38.47
C ARG A 4 11.49 20.93 -37.44
N ASP A 5 10.25 20.54 -37.67
CA ASP A 5 9.22 20.45 -36.64
C ASP A 5 9.79 19.66 -35.46
N ASP A 6 10.13 20.37 -34.40
CA ASP A 6 10.21 19.79 -33.07
C ASP A 6 8.78 19.41 -32.70
N SER A 7 8.37 18.23 -33.14
CA SER A 7 7.19 17.55 -32.64
C SER A 7 7.32 17.55 -31.12
N ALA A 8 6.52 18.39 -30.47
CA ALA A 8 6.36 18.38 -29.03
C ALA A 8 5.99 16.95 -28.67
N GLU A 9 6.99 16.19 -28.21
CA GLU A 9 6.83 14.88 -27.61
C GLU A 9 5.81 15.12 -26.50
N ILE A 10 4.56 14.76 -26.77
CA ILE A 10 3.51 14.65 -25.77
C ILE A 10 4.04 13.57 -24.86
N ARG A 11 4.82 13.98 -23.86
CA ARG A 11 5.21 13.16 -22.73
C ARG A 11 3.89 12.67 -22.18
N SER A 12 3.58 11.43 -22.51
CA SER A 12 2.34 10.77 -22.11
C SER A 12 2.12 11.10 -20.63
N ILE A 13 1.14 11.97 -20.37
CA ILE A 13 0.72 12.30 -19.03
C ILE A 13 0.15 10.99 -18.53
N SER A 14 1.01 10.25 -17.82
CA SER A 14 0.79 8.90 -17.30
C SER A 14 -0.68 8.72 -16.95
N ILE A 15 -1.34 7.93 -17.80
CA ILE A 15 -2.76 7.58 -17.74
C ILE A 15 -3.13 7.40 -16.27
N TYR A 16 -3.94 8.32 -15.76
CA TYR A 16 -4.38 8.35 -14.38
C TYR A 16 -4.83 6.95 -13.99
N HIS A 17 -4.14 6.33 -13.01
CA HIS A 17 -4.70 5.13 -12.38
C HIS A 17 -6.15 5.45 -11.99
N ALA A 18 -7.11 4.63 -12.42
CA ALA A 18 -8.56 4.83 -12.21
C ALA A 18 -8.93 5.40 -10.82
N ASN A 19 -8.24 4.95 -9.78
CA ASN A 19 -8.43 5.40 -8.39
C ASN A 19 -8.06 6.88 -8.15
N THR A 20 -7.09 7.43 -8.87
CA THR A 20 -6.73 8.86 -8.80
C THR A 20 -7.79 9.72 -9.46
N TYR A 21 -8.26 9.31 -10.65
CA TYR A 21 -9.34 10.01 -11.35
C TYR A 21 -10.60 10.08 -10.49
N GLU A 22 -11.07 8.94 -9.96
CA GLU A 22 -12.28 8.92 -9.12
C GLU A 22 -12.15 9.79 -7.87
N LYS A 23 -10.97 9.82 -7.24
CA LYS A 23 -10.72 10.70 -6.07
C LYS A 23 -10.78 12.17 -6.44
N VAL A 24 -10.14 12.55 -7.54
CA VAL A 24 -10.15 13.94 -8.02
C VAL A 24 -11.56 14.34 -8.43
N ARG A 25 -12.27 13.48 -9.16
CA ARG A 25 -13.67 13.67 -9.55
C ARG A 25 -14.58 13.83 -8.32
N THR A 26 -14.51 12.91 -7.36
CA THR A 26 -15.36 12.94 -6.16
C THR A 26 -15.12 14.21 -5.34
N VAL A 27 -13.86 14.58 -5.11
CA VAL A 27 -13.53 15.81 -4.37
C VAL A 27 -13.91 17.05 -5.17
N GLY A 28 -13.69 17.05 -6.48
CA GLY A 28 -14.06 18.14 -7.38
C GLY A 28 -15.57 18.39 -7.38
N MET A 29 -16.38 17.33 -7.47
CA MET A 29 -17.85 17.44 -7.38
C MET A 29 -18.30 17.89 -5.99
N SER A 30 -17.70 17.36 -4.92
CA SER A 30 -18.01 17.78 -3.55
C SER A 30 -17.68 19.25 -3.30
N PHE A 31 -16.58 19.74 -3.88
CA PHE A 31 -16.21 21.15 -3.84
C PHE A 31 -17.17 21.99 -4.68
N ALA A 32 -17.49 21.54 -5.89
CA ALA A 32 -18.38 22.27 -6.80
C ALA A 32 -19.79 22.44 -6.22
N ASN A 33 -20.35 21.39 -5.63
CA ASN A 33 -21.66 21.45 -4.98
C ASN A 33 -21.65 22.45 -3.82
N TRP A 34 -20.63 22.40 -2.97
CA TRP A 34 -20.49 23.36 -1.86
C TRP A 34 -20.36 24.79 -2.38
N LEU A 35 -19.56 25.03 -3.42
CA LEU A 35 -19.36 26.36 -3.97
C LEU A 35 -20.63 26.90 -4.63
N ALA A 36 -21.40 26.02 -5.28
CA ALA A 36 -22.69 26.37 -5.87
C ALA A 36 -23.70 26.84 -4.80
N GLU A 37 -23.76 26.14 -3.66
CA GLU A 37 -24.56 26.55 -2.50
C GLU A 37 -24.12 27.92 -1.97
N GLN A 38 -22.82 28.15 -1.81
CA GLN A 38 -22.30 29.43 -1.30
C GLN A 38 -22.56 30.61 -2.24
N LYS A 39 -22.49 30.39 -3.56
CA LYS A 39 -22.69 31.44 -4.57
C LYS A 39 -24.14 31.59 -5.01
N GLY A 40 -25.05 30.73 -4.55
CA GLY A 40 -26.45 30.71 -5.01
C GLY A 40 -26.60 30.41 -6.50
N THR A 41 -25.63 29.73 -7.12
CA THR A 41 -25.66 29.39 -8.55
C THR A 41 -25.01 28.04 -8.81
N PRO A 42 -25.64 27.15 -9.60
CA PRO A 42 -25.03 25.87 -10.01
C PRO A 42 -23.93 26.05 -11.07
N VAL A 43 -23.77 27.25 -11.63
CA VAL A 43 -22.83 27.53 -12.72
C VAL A 43 -21.81 28.58 -12.30
N PHE A 44 -20.54 28.20 -12.30
CA PHE A 44 -19.41 29.10 -12.13
C PHE A 44 -18.23 28.63 -12.98
N LYS A 45 -17.37 29.55 -13.39
CA LYS A 45 -16.16 29.24 -14.16
C LYS A 45 -15.04 28.82 -13.19
N MET A 46 -14.31 27.76 -13.49
CA MET A 46 -13.19 27.34 -12.63
C MET A 46 -12.09 28.41 -12.49
N VAL A 47 -11.92 29.26 -13.51
CA VAL A 47 -10.97 30.38 -13.49
C VAL A 47 -11.39 31.52 -12.57
N THR A 48 -12.65 31.56 -12.12
CA THR A 48 -13.15 32.57 -11.16
C THR A 48 -13.18 32.06 -9.72
N VAL A 49 -12.68 30.84 -9.47
CA VAL A 49 -12.52 30.28 -8.12
C VAL A 49 -11.33 30.96 -7.45
N THR A 50 -11.56 31.54 -6.27
CA THR A 50 -10.53 32.27 -5.52
C THR A 50 -9.83 31.40 -4.46
N ALA A 51 -8.78 31.93 -3.85
CA ALA A 51 -8.13 31.28 -2.71
C ALA A 51 -9.06 31.23 -1.48
N GLU A 52 -9.95 32.21 -1.34
CA GLU A 52 -10.96 32.31 -0.29
C GLU A 52 -12.01 31.21 -0.43
N ASP A 53 -12.50 30.94 -1.65
CA ASP A 53 -13.40 29.81 -1.94
C ASP A 53 -12.76 28.48 -1.48
N ILE A 54 -11.47 28.30 -1.78
CA ILE A 54 -10.73 27.08 -1.41
C ILE A 54 -10.52 26.98 0.10
N ASN A 55 -10.19 28.09 0.77
CA ASN A 55 -10.05 28.11 2.21
C ASN A 55 -11.38 27.81 2.91
N GLY A 56 -12.49 28.41 2.48
CA GLY A 56 -13.82 28.15 3.02
C GLY A 56 -14.24 26.68 2.89
N TYR A 57 -13.95 26.05 1.74
CA TYR A 57 -14.19 24.61 1.60
C TYR A 57 -13.32 23.78 2.55
N ILE A 58 -12.03 24.11 2.68
CA ILE A 58 -11.12 23.39 3.59
C ILE A 58 -11.57 23.57 5.05
N GLU A 59 -12.06 24.74 5.43
CA GLU A 59 -12.63 25.00 6.76
C GLU A 59 -13.88 24.17 7.02
N LYS A 60 -14.79 24.05 6.06
CA LYS A 60 -15.91 23.09 6.13
C LYS A 60 -15.39 21.68 6.38
N ARG A 61 -14.44 21.19 5.59
CA ARG A 61 -13.87 19.83 5.73
C ARG A 61 -13.13 19.65 7.06
N LEU A 62 -12.50 20.70 7.59
CA LEU A 62 -11.90 20.73 8.92
C LEU A 62 -12.95 20.59 10.03
N GLY A 63 -14.10 21.27 9.90
CA GLY A 63 -15.25 21.09 10.79
C GLY A 63 -15.71 19.63 10.82
N GLN A 64 -15.91 19.03 9.65
CA GLN A 64 -16.27 17.60 9.54
C GLN A 64 -15.23 16.67 10.17
N TYR A 65 -13.94 17.02 10.07
CA TYR A 65 -12.89 16.26 10.75
C TYR A 65 -13.01 16.39 12.28
N LYS A 66 -13.21 17.60 12.80
CA LYS A 66 -13.39 17.85 14.24
C LYS A 66 -14.62 17.12 14.81
N ASN A 67 -15.68 17.01 14.01
CA ASN A 67 -16.90 16.28 14.34
C ASN A 67 -16.77 14.76 14.19
N GLY A 68 -15.63 14.25 13.71
CA GLY A 68 -15.41 12.81 13.48
C GLY A 68 -16.08 12.24 12.21
N GLU A 69 -16.71 13.07 11.38
CA GLU A 69 -17.38 12.65 10.14
C GLU A 69 -16.38 12.18 9.08
N ILE A 70 -15.18 12.78 9.06
CA ILE A 70 -14.11 12.39 8.14
C ILE A 70 -12.79 12.19 8.89
N THR A 71 -11.89 11.40 8.29
CA THR A 71 -10.55 11.18 8.86
C THR A 71 -9.56 12.27 8.42
N ALA A 72 -8.50 12.46 9.20
CA ALA A 72 -7.37 13.31 8.80
C ALA A 72 -6.73 12.90 7.46
N ALA A 73 -6.81 11.61 7.09
CA ALA A 73 -6.31 11.11 5.81
C ALA A 73 -7.22 11.50 4.64
N THR A 74 -8.54 11.51 4.87
CA THR A 74 -9.54 12.01 3.91
C THR A 74 -9.31 13.49 3.65
N LEU A 75 -9.25 14.31 4.70
CA LEU A 75 -8.98 15.75 4.59
C LEU A 75 -7.68 16.05 3.81
N GLN A 76 -6.59 15.34 4.10
CA GLN A 76 -5.34 15.51 3.35
C GLN A 76 -5.43 15.06 1.88
N THR A 77 -6.29 14.09 1.59
CA THR A 77 -6.58 13.64 0.23
C THR A 77 -7.34 14.73 -0.51
N ASP A 78 -8.35 15.32 0.11
CA ASP A 78 -9.17 16.40 -0.48
C ASP A 78 -8.31 17.59 -0.88
N ILE A 79 -7.45 18.09 0.02
CA ILE A 79 -6.52 19.20 -0.27
C ILE A 79 -5.55 18.83 -1.41
N SER A 80 -5.12 17.56 -1.48
CA SER A 80 -4.25 17.09 -2.55
C SER A 80 -4.97 17.00 -3.90
N CYS A 81 -6.26 16.65 -3.90
CA CYS A 81 -7.10 16.66 -5.09
C CYS A 81 -7.34 18.08 -5.56
N LEU A 82 -7.65 19.03 -4.67
CA LEU A 82 -7.80 20.45 -5.02
C LEU A 82 -6.53 21.01 -5.66
N LYS A 83 -5.33 20.73 -5.12
CA LYS A 83 -4.07 21.15 -5.78
C LYS A 83 -3.92 20.58 -7.19
N LYS A 84 -4.40 19.36 -7.43
CA LYS A 84 -4.36 18.77 -8.77
C LYS A 84 -5.35 19.45 -9.71
N ILE A 85 -6.54 19.79 -9.23
CA ILE A 85 -7.53 20.53 -10.01
C ILE A 85 -6.96 21.92 -10.35
N GLU A 86 -6.35 22.62 -9.41
CA GLU A 86 -5.63 23.90 -9.64
C GLU A 86 -4.60 23.76 -10.77
N ASN A 87 -3.75 22.73 -10.69
CA ASN A 87 -2.74 22.47 -11.71
C ASN A 87 -3.36 22.15 -13.09
N LEU A 88 -4.49 21.44 -13.12
CA LEU A 88 -5.21 21.14 -14.37
C LEU A 88 -5.83 22.39 -14.97
N VAL A 89 -6.46 23.23 -14.16
CA VAL A 89 -7.01 24.53 -14.61
C VAL A 89 -5.89 25.39 -15.17
N ASN A 90 -4.75 25.46 -14.47
CA ASN A 90 -3.56 26.18 -14.91
C ASN A 90 -2.98 25.68 -16.23
N HIS A 91 -3.08 24.37 -16.48
CA HIS A 91 -2.58 23.78 -17.72
C HIS A 91 -3.47 24.12 -18.93
N TYR A 92 -4.80 24.13 -18.76
CA TYR A 92 -5.73 24.27 -19.89
C TYR A 92 -6.34 25.66 -20.06
N TYR A 93 -6.52 26.43 -18.99
CA TYR A 93 -7.36 27.64 -18.99
C TYR A 93 -6.68 28.92 -18.46
N GLY A 94 -5.40 28.88 -18.09
CA GLY A 94 -4.64 30.04 -17.61
C GLY A 94 -4.44 30.08 -16.09
N ARG A 95 -3.74 31.13 -15.60
CA ARG A 95 -3.18 31.17 -14.23
C ARG A 95 -4.21 31.52 -13.14
N VAL A 96 -4.73 30.50 -12.45
CA VAL A 96 -5.29 30.60 -11.10
C VAL A 96 -4.21 30.34 -10.05
N ASP A 97 -4.26 31.06 -8.92
CA ASP A 97 -3.49 30.76 -7.72
C ASP A 97 -4.45 30.61 -6.54
N TRP A 98 -4.70 29.36 -6.17
CA TRP A 98 -5.55 29.02 -5.02
C TRP A 98 -4.75 29.02 -3.71
N LYS A 99 -3.48 29.43 -3.76
CA LYS A 99 -2.55 29.49 -2.62
C LYS A 99 -2.45 28.16 -1.87
N ILE A 100 -2.62 27.03 -2.56
CA ILE A 100 -2.49 25.70 -1.95
C ILE A 100 -0.99 25.33 -1.92
N PRO A 101 -0.36 25.18 -0.73
CA PRO A 101 1.06 24.90 -0.66
C PRO A 101 1.43 23.60 -1.36
N THR A 102 2.54 23.58 -2.11
CA THR A 102 3.00 22.37 -2.82
C THR A 102 3.50 21.32 -1.83
N LYS A 103 4.25 21.74 -0.80
CA LYS A 103 4.81 20.83 0.21
C LYS A 103 3.73 20.41 1.21
N ARG A 104 3.68 19.11 1.53
CA ARG A 104 2.71 18.55 2.48
C ARG A 104 2.86 19.13 3.90
N CYS A 105 4.08 19.44 4.36
CA CYS A 105 4.30 20.09 5.66
C CYS A 105 3.68 21.48 5.71
N ALA A 106 3.92 22.32 4.69
CA ALA A 106 3.35 23.65 4.58
C ALA A 106 1.81 23.65 4.54
N ARG A 107 1.18 22.63 3.92
CA ARG A 107 -0.29 22.45 4.01
C ARG A 107 -0.75 22.22 5.45
N ARG A 108 0.01 21.48 6.25
CA ARG A 108 -0.35 21.23 7.64
C ARG A 108 -0.21 22.49 8.48
N GLU A 109 0.85 23.25 8.27
CA GLU A 109 1.07 24.53 8.94
C GLU A 109 -0.05 25.51 8.59
N LYS A 110 -0.35 25.68 7.29
CA LYS A 110 -1.39 26.61 6.82
C LYS A 110 -2.77 26.36 7.45
N TRP A 111 -3.20 25.10 7.53
CA TRP A 111 -4.57 24.75 7.95
C TRP A 111 -4.62 24.02 9.30
N GLY A 112 -3.57 24.09 10.09
CA GLY A 112 -3.49 23.39 11.39
C GLY A 112 -3.79 21.89 11.30
N LEU A 113 -3.45 21.23 10.17
CA LEU A 113 -3.86 19.85 9.95
C LEU A 113 -3.18 18.95 11.00
N PRO A 114 -3.93 18.04 11.64
CA PRO A 114 -3.41 17.16 12.66
C PRO A 114 -2.19 16.40 12.13
N LYS A 115 -1.12 16.39 12.93
CA LYS A 115 -0.05 15.40 12.72
C LYS A 115 -0.69 14.04 12.84
N ARG A 116 -0.29 13.11 11.97
CA ARG A 116 -0.75 11.74 12.05
C ARG A 116 -0.15 11.12 13.31
N ILE A 117 -0.88 11.14 14.42
CA ILE A 117 -0.48 10.48 15.65
C ILE A 117 -0.62 8.97 15.40
N ARG A 118 0.51 8.27 15.43
CA ARG A 118 0.56 6.83 15.15
C ARG A 118 0.01 6.08 16.36
N GLY A 119 -1.19 5.52 16.24
CA GLY A 119 -1.84 4.74 17.29
C GLY A 119 -3.22 5.26 17.66
N GLU A 120 -3.40 6.59 17.69
CA GLU A 120 -4.66 7.23 18.15
C GLU A 120 -5.59 7.63 17.00
N ASN A 121 -5.09 8.35 15.99
CA ASN A 121 -5.95 9.03 14.98
C ASN A 121 -5.94 8.38 13.59
N THR A 122 -5.40 7.18 13.46
CA THR A 122 -5.70 6.35 12.30
C THR A 122 -6.00 4.96 12.83
N PRO A 123 -7.21 4.43 12.60
CA PRO A 123 -7.39 2.99 12.56
C PRO A 123 -6.41 2.52 11.51
N GLN A 124 -5.21 2.10 11.93
CA GLN A 124 -4.35 1.32 11.05
C GLN A 124 -5.26 0.17 10.63
N ARG A 125 -5.47 -0.03 9.32
CA ARG A 125 -6.27 -1.11 8.71
C ARG A 125 -6.12 -2.44 9.48
N GLY A 126 -6.88 -2.61 10.55
CA GLY A 126 -6.60 -3.38 11.79
C GLY A 126 -5.12 -3.63 12.17
N PRO A 127 -4.85 -4.36 13.26
CA PRO A 127 -3.53 -4.99 13.44
C PRO A 127 -3.33 -6.13 12.44
N ALA A 128 -2.12 -6.71 12.40
CA ALA A 128 -1.87 -7.95 11.65
C ALA A 128 -2.79 -9.07 12.17
N TYR A 129 -3.18 -9.99 11.28
CA TYR A 129 -3.71 -11.27 11.75
C TYR A 129 -2.59 -12.03 12.48
N THR A 130 -2.93 -12.73 13.56
CA THR A 130 -2.05 -13.82 14.02
C THR A 130 -2.11 -14.97 13.02
N GLN A 131 -1.14 -15.87 13.06
CA GLN A 131 -1.13 -17.05 12.19
C GLN A 131 -2.44 -17.85 12.32
N ARG A 132 -2.88 -18.15 13.55
CA ARG A 132 -4.14 -18.86 13.83
C ARG A 132 -5.36 -18.14 13.24
N GLN A 133 -5.42 -16.82 13.35
CA GLN A 133 -6.52 -16.03 12.76
C GLN A 133 -6.52 -16.12 11.25
N ALA A 134 -5.34 -15.97 10.64
CA ALA A 134 -5.20 -16.04 9.19
C ALA A 134 -5.54 -17.45 8.66
N ASP A 135 -5.17 -18.52 9.37
CA ASP A 135 -5.50 -19.90 9.01
C ASP A 135 -7.02 -20.12 9.04
N ARG A 136 -7.70 -19.71 10.11
CA ARG A 136 -9.17 -19.85 10.24
C ARG A 136 -9.92 -19.09 9.14
N ILE A 137 -9.52 -17.85 8.85
CA ILE A 137 -10.15 -17.08 7.76
C ILE A 137 -9.94 -17.77 6.41
N VAL A 138 -8.76 -18.33 6.15
CA VAL A 138 -8.49 -19.05 4.89
C VAL A 138 -9.36 -20.32 4.81
N SER A 139 -9.46 -21.10 5.90
CA SER A 139 -10.32 -22.28 5.95
C SER A 139 -11.80 -21.95 5.76
N GLU A 140 -12.28 -20.87 6.39
CA GLU A 140 -13.66 -20.40 6.22
C GLU A 140 -13.94 -19.96 4.78
N VAL A 141 -12.99 -19.24 4.17
CA VAL A 141 -13.11 -18.82 2.77
C VAL A 141 -13.08 -20.02 1.82
N GLU A 142 -12.25 -21.01 2.09
CA GLU A 142 -12.19 -22.25 1.31
C GLU A 142 -13.51 -23.02 1.37
N ALA A 143 -14.07 -23.17 2.57
CA ALA A 143 -15.32 -23.88 2.79
C ALA A 143 -16.51 -23.20 2.10
N ARG A 144 -16.56 -21.86 2.08
CA ARG A 144 -17.71 -21.11 1.54
C ARG A 144 -17.60 -20.71 0.08
N TYR A 145 -16.40 -20.32 -0.37
CA TYR A 145 -16.18 -19.73 -1.70
C TYR A 145 -15.23 -20.55 -2.58
N GLY A 146 -14.73 -21.68 -2.06
CA GLY A 146 -13.94 -22.65 -2.80
C GLY A 146 -12.42 -22.43 -2.76
N PRO A 147 -11.66 -23.44 -3.24
CA PRO A 147 -10.20 -23.51 -3.09
C PRO A 147 -9.46 -22.38 -3.82
N LYS A 148 -9.94 -21.94 -4.98
CA LYS A 148 -9.26 -20.88 -5.77
C LYS A 148 -9.20 -19.54 -5.01
N VAL A 149 -10.26 -19.19 -4.28
CA VAL A 149 -10.30 -17.97 -3.47
C VAL A 149 -9.38 -18.08 -2.27
N ALA A 150 -9.38 -19.25 -1.61
CA ALA A 150 -8.47 -19.54 -0.51
C ALA A 150 -7.00 -19.53 -0.96
N ASP A 151 -6.69 -20.06 -2.14
CA ASP A 151 -5.35 -20.07 -2.72
C ASP A 151 -4.83 -18.66 -3.01
N ALA A 152 -5.69 -17.73 -3.43
CA ALA A 152 -5.32 -16.32 -3.56
C ALA A 152 -4.90 -15.71 -2.21
N LEU A 153 -5.56 -16.09 -1.11
CA LEU A 153 -5.22 -15.65 0.24
C LEU A 153 -3.92 -16.31 0.73
N ARG A 154 -3.75 -17.62 0.51
CA ARG A 154 -2.49 -18.34 0.81
C ARG A 154 -1.31 -17.72 0.08
N PHE A 155 -1.48 -17.39 -1.19
CA PHE A 155 -0.47 -16.70 -1.99
C PHE A 155 -0.14 -15.31 -1.41
N CYS A 156 -1.15 -14.55 -1.00
CA CYS A 156 -0.94 -13.25 -0.34
C CYS A 156 -0.13 -13.40 0.96
N ARG A 157 -0.40 -14.44 1.76
CA ARG A 157 0.35 -14.76 2.98
C ARG A 157 1.76 -15.25 2.73
N ALA A 158 1.99 -15.97 1.63
CA ALA A 158 3.30 -16.48 1.25
C ALA A 158 4.23 -15.35 0.75
N THR A 159 3.69 -14.36 0.04
CA THR A 159 4.48 -13.37 -0.73
C THR A 159 4.35 -11.93 -0.23
N GLY A 160 3.34 -11.64 0.59
CA GLY A 160 2.98 -10.28 0.96
C GLY A 160 2.57 -9.41 -0.24
N CYS A 161 2.06 -9.99 -1.34
CA CYS A 161 1.67 -9.23 -2.53
C CYS A 161 0.51 -8.25 -2.25
N ARG A 162 0.18 -7.39 -3.24
CA ARG A 162 -0.96 -6.47 -3.12
C ARG A 162 -2.22 -7.16 -3.59
N LEU A 163 -3.39 -6.64 -3.19
CA LEU A 163 -4.69 -7.07 -3.73
C LEU A 163 -4.67 -6.99 -5.25
N GLU A 164 -4.14 -5.88 -5.78
CA GLU A 164 -4.06 -5.63 -7.21
C GLU A 164 -3.20 -6.65 -7.95
N SER A 165 -2.29 -7.38 -7.29
CA SER A 165 -1.55 -8.47 -7.94
C SER A 165 -2.41 -9.73 -8.07
N LEU A 166 -3.35 -9.95 -7.14
CA LEU A 166 -4.23 -11.11 -7.12
C LEU A 166 -5.36 -10.97 -8.14
N VAL A 167 -5.92 -9.77 -8.31
CA VAL A 167 -7.16 -9.57 -9.09
C VAL A 167 -6.95 -9.01 -10.49
N ASP A 168 -5.72 -8.71 -10.88
CA ASP A 168 -5.43 -8.11 -12.17
C ASP A 168 -5.32 -9.20 -13.24
N ILE A 169 -6.12 -9.06 -14.28
CA ILE A 169 -6.13 -9.98 -15.43
C ILE A 169 -5.14 -9.56 -16.52
N GLY A 170 -4.54 -8.38 -16.40
CA GLY A 170 -3.51 -7.89 -17.31
C GLY A 170 -2.12 -8.30 -16.87
N GLU A 171 -1.15 -7.44 -17.13
CA GLU A 171 0.27 -7.70 -16.87
C GLU A 171 0.59 -7.84 -15.38
N LYS A 172 -0.17 -7.19 -14.47
CA LYS A 172 0.11 -7.21 -13.02
C LYS A 172 -0.37 -8.48 -12.32
N GLY A 173 -1.22 -9.25 -12.98
CA GLY A 173 -1.66 -10.55 -12.50
C GLY A 173 -0.48 -11.45 -12.17
N VAL A 174 -0.58 -12.18 -11.06
CA VAL A 174 0.37 -13.26 -10.73
C VAL A 174 0.23 -14.36 -11.79
N ARG A 175 1.36 -14.84 -12.32
CA ARG A 175 1.44 -15.89 -13.35
C ARG A 175 2.34 -17.00 -12.85
N ALA A 176 2.06 -18.26 -13.23
CA ALA A 176 2.90 -19.40 -12.85
C ALA A 176 4.33 -19.27 -13.39
N SER A 177 4.49 -18.71 -14.60
CA SER A 177 5.81 -18.44 -15.21
C SER A 177 6.71 -17.53 -14.37
N ARG A 178 6.14 -16.79 -13.41
CA ARG A 178 6.86 -15.86 -12.52
C ARG A 178 7.14 -16.45 -11.13
N ILE A 179 6.79 -17.72 -10.91
CA ILE A 179 7.04 -18.44 -9.67
C ILE A 179 8.20 -19.41 -9.92
N ASN A 180 9.32 -19.17 -9.25
CA ASN A 180 10.47 -20.07 -9.26
C ASN A 180 10.47 -20.87 -7.96
N THR A 181 9.87 -22.07 -8.00
CA THR A 181 9.74 -22.94 -6.83
C THR A 181 11.08 -23.49 -6.36
N LYS A 182 12.02 -23.74 -7.27
CA LYS A 182 13.38 -24.19 -6.92
C LYS A 182 14.11 -23.18 -6.03
N ASN A 183 13.99 -21.90 -6.35
CA ASN A 183 14.64 -20.82 -5.61
C ASN A 183 13.76 -20.24 -4.49
N GLY A 184 12.52 -20.69 -4.35
CA GLY A 184 11.58 -20.14 -3.38
C GLY A 184 11.21 -18.68 -3.64
N THR A 185 11.13 -18.24 -4.91
CA THR A 185 10.91 -16.83 -5.27
C THR A 185 9.72 -16.59 -6.21
N VAL A 186 9.16 -15.38 -6.14
CA VAL A 186 8.13 -14.88 -7.06
C VAL A 186 8.52 -13.51 -7.58
N THR A 187 8.34 -13.28 -8.89
CA THR A 187 8.47 -11.95 -9.49
C THR A 187 7.10 -11.26 -9.66
N LEU A 188 6.97 -10.06 -9.09
CA LEU A 188 5.73 -9.28 -9.02
C LEU A 188 5.90 -7.91 -9.69
N LEU A 189 4.88 -7.47 -10.43
CA LEU A 189 4.82 -6.13 -11.01
C LEU A 189 4.16 -5.16 -10.03
N GLU A 190 4.92 -4.20 -9.54
CA GLU A 190 4.45 -3.21 -8.57
C GLU A 190 3.85 -1.96 -9.22
N LYS A 191 3.33 -1.07 -8.37
CA LYS A 191 2.87 0.25 -8.81
C LYS A 191 4.02 1.01 -9.50
N GLY A 192 3.73 1.61 -10.65
CA GLY A 192 4.70 2.33 -11.46
C GLY A 192 5.51 1.44 -12.42
N GLY A 193 5.06 0.21 -12.69
CA GLY A 193 5.68 -0.66 -13.70
C GLY A 193 6.99 -1.31 -13.25
N LYS A 194 7.31 -1.26 -11.95
CA LYS A 194 8.56 -1.79 -11.43
C LYS A 194 8.43 -3.26 -11.09
N TRP A 195 9.29 -4.09 -11.65
CA TRP A 195 9.43 -5.49 -11.27
C TRP A 195 10.18 -5.62 -9.95
N ARG A 196 9.78 -6.59 -9.13
CA ARG A 196 10.56 -7.04 -7.98
C ARG A 196 10.44 -8.55 -7.82
N THR A 197 11.50 -9.16 -7.33
CA THR A 197 11.50 -10.57 -6.93
C THR A 197 11.49 -10.64 -5.41
N VAL A 198 10.60 -11.45 -4.85
CA VAL A 198 10.47 -11.68 -3.41
C VAL A 198 10.62 -13.16 -3.13
N ARG A 199 11.35 -13.48 -2.06
CA ARG A 199 11.38 -14.84 -1.52
C ARG A 199 10.10 -15.10 -0.74
N TYR A 200 9.34 -16.10 -1.14
CA TYR A 200 8.15 -16.49 -0.40
C TYR A 200 8.52 -17.34 0.83
N ASP A 201 7.60 -17.42 1.79
CA ASP A 201 7.79 -18.23 2.99
C ASP A 201 7.82 -19.72 2.66
N SER A 202 8.89 -20.42 3.07
CA SER A 202 9.13 -21.83 2.75
C SER A 202 8.06 -22.77 3.28
N ARG A 203 7.27 -22.36 4.29
CA ARG A 203 6.11 -23.13 4.77
C ARG A 203 5.02 -23.28 3.70
N TYR A 204 5.07 -22.47 2.64
CA TYR A 204 4.18 -22.54 1.49
C TYR A 204 4.80 -23.25 0.29
N GLN A 205 5.96 -23.91 0.41
CA GLN A 205 6.64 -24.57 -0.71
C GLN A 205 5.72 -25.53 -1.47
N ASP A 206 5.15 -26.52 -0.79
CA ASP A 206 4.24 -27.51 -1.39
C ASP A 206 3.00 -26.85 -2.01
N PHE A 207 2.51 -25.77 -1.38
CA PHE A 207 1.41 -24.99 -1.93
C PHE A 207 1.82 -24.33 -3.26
N MET A 208 2.99 -23.70 -3.33
CA MET A 208 3.48 -23.03 -4.53
C MET A 208 3.77 -24.01 -5.66
N GLU A 209 4.33 -25.19 -5.34
CA GLU A 209 4.55 -26.27 -6.31
C GLU A 209 3.24 -26.79 -6.88
N ARG A 210 2.25 -27.10 -6.04
CA ARG A 210 0.92 -27.51 -6.49
C ARG A 210 0.23 -26.42 -7.31
N LEU A 211 0.38 -25.15 -6.90
CA LEU A 211 -0.22 -24.02 -7.61
C LEU A 211 0.37 -23.89 -9.03
N VAL A 212 1.69 -24.06 -9.19
CA VAL A 212 2.36 -24.00 -10.50
C VAL A 212 2.04 -25.23 -11.35
N ALA A 213 1.95 -26.42 -10.76
CA ALA A 213 1.71 -27.68 -11.48
C ALA A 213 0.30 -27.79 -12.08
N ARG A 214 -0.70 -27.14 -11.47
CA ARG A 214 -2.11 -27.20 -11.91
C ARG A 214 -2.44 -26.29 -13.11
N VAL A 215 -1.48 -25.50 -13.58
CA VAL A 215 -1.73 -24.43 -14.55
C VAL A 215 -1.28 -24.89 -15.93
N GLU A 216 -2.24 -25.07 -16.84
CA GLU A 216 -1.97 -25.44 -18.24
C GLU A 216 -1.21 -24.32 -18.97
N ASN A 217 -1.74 -23.09 -18.92
CA ASN A 217 -1.09 -21.92 -19.50
C ASN A 217 -0.37 -21.11 -18.41
N LYS A 218 0.95 -21.27 -18.33
CA LYS A 218 1.79 -20.64 -17.29
C LYS A 218 1.79 -19.11 -17.33
N ASP A 219 1.46 -18.53 -18.47
CA ASP A 219 1.37 -17.08 -18.63
C ASP A 219 -0.03 -16.55 -18.36
N SER A 220 -1.05 -17.37 -18.13
CA SER A 220 -2.35 -16.85 -17.71
C SER A 220 -2.32 -16.38 -16.24
N PRO A 221 -3.04 -15.29 -15.88
CA PRO A 221 -3.14 -14.88 -14.49
C PRO A 221 -3.79 -15.98 -13.63
N LEU A 222 -3.09 -16.45 -12.59
CA LEU A 222 -3.48 -17.59 -11.76
C LEU A 222 -4.87 -17.44 -11.12
N PHE A 223 -5.20 -16.20 -10.76
CA PHE A 223 -6.41 -15.87 -10.02
C PHE A 223 -7.38 -15.03 -10.86
N ALA A 224 -7.26 -15.06 -12.20
CA ALA A 224 -8.32 -14.54 -13.08
C ALA A 224 -9.64 -15.29 -12.82
N GLY A 225 -10.79 -14.62 -12.96
CA GLY A 225 -12.09 -15.25 -12.74
C GLY A 225 -12.32 -15.75 -11.30
N LEU A 226 -11.75 -15.09 -10.29
CA LEU A 226 -12.06 -15.33 -8.87
C LEU A 226 -13.55 -15.14 -8.54
N PHE A 227 -14.26 -14.43 -9.40
CA PHE A 227 -15.69 -14.20 -9.34
C PHE A 227 -16.29 -14.73 -10.64
N LYS A 228 -17.21 -15.69 -10.55
CA LYS A 228 -18.03 -16.14 -11.67
C LYS A 228 -19.40 -15.49 -11.54
N ASP A 229 -19.66 -14.50 -12.36
CA ASP A 229 -21.00 -13.95 -12.51
C ASP A 229 -21.21 -13.75 -14.01
N SER A 230 -21.99 -14.67 -14.57
CA SER A 230 -22.18 -14.88 -16.01
C SER A 230 -23.07 -13.83 -16.68
N ASN A 231 -23.58 -12.87 -15.91
CA ASN A 231 -24.59 -11.91 -16.38
C ASN A 231 -23.97 -10.53 -16.66
N VAL A 232 -23.09 -10.43 -17.66
CA VAL A 232 -22.68 -9.12 -18.20
C VAL A 232 -23.20 -8.99 -19.63
N PRO A 233 -24.33 -8.29 -19.85
CA PRO A 233 -24.76 -7.92 -21.18
C PRO A 233 -23.95 -6.70 -21.66
N GLY A 234 -23.52 -6.77 -22.92
CA GLY A 234 -23.08 -5.61 -23.70
C GLY A 234 -21.62 -5.63 -24.15
N GLU A 235 -21.41 -5.29 -25.43
CA GLU A 235 -20.11 -4.94 -25.99
C GLU A 235 -19.61 -3.66 -25.32
N ARG A 236 -18.53 -3.76 -24.55
CA ARG A 236 -17.79 -2.62 -24.02
C ARG A 236 -16.36 -2.66 -24.54
N PRO A 237 -15.65 -1.53 -24.62
CA PRO A 237 -14.22 -1.53 -24.93
C PRO A 237 -13.47 -2.44 -23.95
N MET A 238 -12.58 -3.30 -24.48
CA MET A 238 -11.86 -4.34 -23.72
C MET A 238 -11.20 -3.79 -22.44
N ALA A 239 -10.61 -2.59 -22.49
CA ALA A 239 -9.98 -1.95 -21.34
C ALA A 239 -10.95 -1.60 -20.20
N GLU A 240 -12.19 -1.22 -20.54
CA GLU A 240 -13.22 -0.92 -19.54
C GLU A 240 -13.73 -2.21 -18.89
N GLN A 241 -13.94 -3.27 -19.69
CA GLN A 241 -14.28 -4.60 -19.18
C GLN A 241 -13.23 -5.10 -18.19
N MET A 242 -11.94 -5.02 -18.54
CA MET A 242 -10.85 -5.42 -17.65
C MET A 242 -10.83 -4.62 -16.34
N ARG A 243 -11.13 -3.31 -16.41
CA ARG A 243 -11.19 -2.43 -15.24
C ARG A 243 -12.34 -2.84 -14.31
N GLU A 244 -13.53 -3.08 -14.85
CA GLU A 244 -14.69 -3.46 -14.06
C GLU A 244 -14.56 -4.88 -13.50
N GLU A 245 -14.04 -5.85 -14.25
CA GLU A 245 -13.76 -7.19 -13.74
C GLU A 245 -12.78 -7.15 -12.56
N LYS A 246 -11.67 -6.41 -12.72
CA LYS A 246 -10.70 -6.20 -11.65
C LYS A 246 -11.34 -5.57 -10.40
N LYS A 247 -12.21 -4.58 -10.59
CA LYS A 247 -12.92 -3.91 -9.49
C LYS A 247 -13.88 -4.87 -8.80
N ARG A 248 -14.64 -5.67 -9.55
CA ARG A 248 -15.54 -6.69 -9.01
C ARG A 248 -14.77 -7.76 -8.23
N ALA A 249 -13.70 -8.30 -8.79
CA ALA A 249 -12.84 -9.26 -8.12
C ALA A 249 -12.20 -8.69 -6.84
N ALA A 250 -11.77 -7.42 -6.86
CA ALA A 250 -11.26 -6.73 -5.68
C ALA A 250 -12.33 -6.58 -4.60
N CYS A 251 -13.54 -6.12 -4.96
CA CYS A 251 -14.67 -5.98 -4.05
C CYS A 251 -15.11 -7.33 -3.47
N PHE A 252 -15.18 -8.37 -4.31
CA PHE A 252 -15.49 -9.74 -3.93
C PHE A 252 -14.49 -10.26 -2.89
N LEU A 253 -13.17 -10.21 -3.19
CA LEU A 253 -12.14 -10.64 -2.24
C LEU A 253 -12.20 -9.85 -0.93
N HIS A 254 -12.47 -8.54 -0.99
CA HIS A 254 -12.59 -7.73 0.21
C HIS A 254 -13.79 -8.14 1.06
N ARG A 255 -14.93 -8.43 0.42
CA ARG A 255 -16.17 -8.87 1.07
C ARG A 255 -15.99 -10.23 1.73
N VAL A 256 -15.51 -11.25 1.00
CA VAL A 256 -15.38 -12.61 1.55
C VAL A 256 -14.41 -12.67 2.74
N VAL A 257 -13.30 -11.91 2.68
CA VAL A 257 -12.36 -11.81 3.80
C VAL A 257 -13.00 -11.10 4.99
N LYS A 258 -13.79 -10.05 4.75
CA LYS A 258 -14.49 -9.32 5.80
C LYS A 258 -15.53 -10.21 6.49
N GLU A 259 -16.39 -10.88 5.72
CA GLU A 259 -17.41 -11.80 6.22
C GLU A 259 -16.79 -12.95 7.03
N ALA A 260 -15.72 -13.56 6.52
CA ALA A 260 -15.01 -14.62 7.23
C ALA A 260 -14.31 -14.11 8.51
N ALA A 261 -13.72 -12.91 8.47
CA ALA A 261 -13.10 -12.31 9.65
C ALA A 261 -14.14 -11.95 10.72
N GLU A 262 -15.29 -11.41 10.34
CA GLU A 262 -16.40 -11.07 11.24
C GLU A 262 -16.97 -12.32 11.92
N LYS A 263 -17.17 -13.41 11.17
CA LYS A 263 -17.59 -14.71 11.73
C LYS A 263 -16.64 -15.23 12.82
N GLU A 264 -15.34 -15.02 12.62
CA GLU A 264 -14.31 -15.42 13.58
C GLU A 264 -14.11 -14.40 14.73
N GLY A 265 -14.93 -13.35 14.81
CA GLY A 265 -14.86 -12.32 15.85
C GLY A 265 -13.75 -11.28 15.63
N PHE A 266 -13.27 -11.10 14.40
CA PHE A 266 -12.21 -10.15 14.06
C PHE A 266 -12.75 -8.99 13.21
N THR A 267 -13.11 -7.89 13.85
CA THR A 267 -13.60 -6.70 13.14
C THR A 267 -12.47 -5.77 12.70
N GLY A 268 -12.74 -4.93 11.68
CA GLY A 268 -11.84 -3.86 11.24
C GLY A 268 -10.61 -4.29 10.44
N ARG A 269 -10.52 -5.57 10.04
CA ARG A 269 -9.43 -6.13 9.24
C ARG A 269 -9.96 -6.60 7.89
N GLY A 270 -9.18 -6.37 6.83
CA GLY A 270 -9.50 -6.85 5.48
C GLY A 270 -8.31 -7.63 4.91
N LEU A 271 -8.25 -7.76 3.58
CA LEU A 271 -7.15 -8.48 2.92
C LEU A 271 -5.75 -7.92 3.25
N HIS A 272 -5.67 -6.63 3.59
CA HIS A 272 -4.44 -6.01 4.05
C HIS A 272 -3.89 -6.60 5.37
N GLY A 273 -4.72 -7.25 6.17
CA GLY A 273 -4.32 -7.96 7.39
C GLY A 273 -3.37 -9.13 7.10
N PHE A 274 -3.58 -9.86 6.00
CA PHE A 274 -2.67 -10.94 5.56
C PHE A 274 -1.31 -10.42 5.15
N ARG A 275 -1.28 -9.30 4.42
CA ARG A 275 -0.02 -8.65 4.08
C ARG A 275 0.74 -8.15 5.31
N LYS A 276 0.04 -7.72 6.36
CA LYS A 276 0.65 -7.37 7.65
C LYS A 276 1.15 -8.60 8.40
N GLU A 277 0.42 -9.71 8.38
CA GLU A 277 0.85 -11.00 8.94
C GLU A 277 2.17 -11.44 8.30
N PHE A 278 2.25 -11.46 6.97
CA PHE A 278 3.50 -11.68 6.23
C PHE A 278 4.61 -10.73 6.70
N ALA A 279 4.33 -9.43 6.78
CA ALA A 279 5.34 -8.44 7.12
C ALA A 279 5.87 -8.58 8.57
N VAL A 280 5.00 -8.90 9.53
CA VAL A 280 5.39 -9.15 10.93
C VAL A 280 6.29 -10.37 11.02
N ARG A 281 5.88 -11.47 10.39
CA ARG A 281 6.66 -12.70 10.38
C ARG A 281 8.02 -12.52 9.70
N ARG A 282 8.02 -11.95 8.49
CA ARG A 282 9.23 -11.73 7.69
C ARG A 282 10.20 -10.75 8.36
N HIS A 283 9.69 -9.76 9.10
CA HIS A 283 10.53 -8.88 9.93
C HIS A 283 11.22 -9.65 11.06
N ALA A 284 10.51 -10.55 11.74
CA ALA A 284 11.10 -11.37 12.80
C ALA A 284 12.22 -12.26 12.23
N GLU A 285 11.99 -12.94 11.11
CA GLU A 285 13.00 -13.73 10.41
C GLU A 285 14.26 -12.91 10.07
N TYR A 286 14.08 -11.72 9.49
CA TYR A 286 15.22 -10.84 9.17
C TYR A 286 15.93 -10.32 10.41
N LEU A 287 15.19 -10.01 11.47
CA LEU A 287 15.82 -9.56 12.72
C LEU A 287 16.67 -10.67 13.33
N ASP A 288 16.21 -11.91 13.29
CA ASP A 288 16.95 -13.06 13.81
C ASP A 288 18.17 -13.40 12.93
N GLN A 289 18.04 -13.28 11.59
CA GLN A 289 19.19 -13.39 10.68
C GLN A 289 20.24 -12.31 10.94
N VAL A 290 19.84 -11.05 11.07
CA VAL A 290 20.78 -9.95 11.40
C VAL A 290 21.48 -10.22 12.74
N ARG A 291 20.74 -10.68 13.75
CA ARG A 291 21.33 -11.03 15.05
C ARG A 291 22.32 -12.18 14.94
N SER A 292 21.99 -13.22 14.18
CA SER A 292 22.88 -14.36 13.94
C SER A 292 24.17 -13.94 13.26
N LEU A 293 24.09 -13.11 12.21
CA LEU A 293 25.26 -12.54 11.53
C LEU A 293 26.12 -11.70 12.49
N VAL A 294 25.50 -10.90 13.35
CA VAL A 294 26.23 -10.08 14.33
C VAL A 294 26.89 -10.94 15.40
N GLN A 295 26.20 -11.96 15.92
CA GLN A 295 26.72 -12.87 16.94
C GLN A 295 27.87 -13.73 16.42
N SER A 296 27.77 -14.19 15.16
CA SER A 296 28.82 -14.95 14.47
C SER A 296 29.97 -14.07 13.94
N LYS A 297 29.94 -12.76 14.20
CA LYS A 297 30.91 -11.78 13.70
C LYS A 297 31.03 -11.72 12.17
N ASN A 298 30.00 -12.16 11.44
CA ASN A 298 29.98 -12.20 9.98
C ASN A 298 29.53 -10.85 9.39
N TRP A 299 30.43 -9.86 9.41
CA TRP A 299 30.14 -8.54 8.85
C TRP A 299 30.00 -8.56 7.31
N GLN A 300 30.68 -9.47 6.62
CA GLN A 300 30.57 -9.65 5.16
C GLN A 300 29.13 -10.05 4.78
N GLY A 301 28.56 -11.04 5.48
CA GLY A 301 27.19 -11.46 5.28
C GLY A 301 26.20 -10.32 5.55
N LEU A 302 26.42 -9.53 6.61
CA LEU A 302 25.58 -8.38 6.91
C LEU A 302 25.64 -7.32 5.80
N SER A 303 26.84 -7.01 5.30
CA SER A 303 27.07 -6.09 4.18
C SER A 303 26.35 -6.56 2.91
N ASN A 304 26.60 -7.81 2.50
CA ASN A 304 26.11 -8.37 1.25
C ASN A 304 24.59 -8.57 1.24
N GLU A 305 24.03 -9.16 2.31
CA GLU A 305 22.61 -9.52 2.33
C GLU A 305 21.67 -8.32 2.56
N TYR A 306 22.13 -7.34 3.36
CA TYR A 306 21.32 -6.18 3.76
C TYR A 306 21.68 -4.89 3.01
N GLY A 307 22.78 -4.88 2.25
CA GLY A 307 23.22 -3.75 1.43
C GLY A 307 23.63 -2.55 2.28
N VAL A 308 24.31 -2.79 3.39
CA VAL A 308 24.97 -1.75 4.20
C VAL A 308 26.44 -1.65 3.81
N SER A 309 27.06 -0.49 4.02
CA SER A 309 28.51 -0.37 3.77
C SER A 309 29.29 -1.29 4.72
N GLU A 310 30.43 -1.80 4.25
CA GLU A 310 31.30 -2.67 5.06
C GLU A 310 31.70 -2.00 6.38
N ARG A 311 32.04 -0.70 6.33
CA ARG A 311 32.34 0.09 7.53
C ARG A 311 31.20 0.04 8.54
N LYS A 312 29.95 0.28 8.09
CA LYS A 312 28.78 0.22 8.97
C LYS A 312 28.52 -1.21 9.48
N ALA A 313 28.75 -2.23 8.65
CA ALA A 313 28.62 -3.62 9.07
C ALA A 313 29.63 -3.97 10.18
N LYS A 314 30.90 -3.60 10.00
CA LYS A 314 31.96 -3.76 11.00
C LYS A 314 31.62 -3.01 12.29
N ASP A 315 31.19 -1.75 12.20
CA ASP A 315 30.80 -0.94 13.35
C ASP A 315 29.67 -1.59 14.17
N ILE A 316 28.67 -2.19 13.50
CA ILE A 316 27.58 -2.89 14.20
C ILE A 316 28.10 -4.15 14.89
N VAL A 317 28.90 -4.97 14.20
CA VAL A 317 29.44 -6.23 14.73
C VAL A 317 30.38 -5.99 15.90
N GLU A 318 31.39 -5.16 15.70
CA GLU A 318 32.36 -4.81 16.74
C GLU A 318 31.70 -4.06 17.89
N GLY A 319 30.81 -3.12 17.58
CA GLY A 319 30.04 -2.38 18.57
C GLY A 319 29.25 -3.32 19.47
N TRP A 320 28.64 -4.38 18.91
CA TRP A 320 27.88 -5.36 19.68
C TRP A 320 28.77 -6.17 20.61
N ALA A 321 29.95 -6.59 20.16
CA ALA A 321 30.93 -7.29 20.99
C ALA A 321 31.46 -6.38 22.12
N LYS A 322 31.82 -5.13 21.80
CA LYS A 322 32.35 -4.13 22.74
C LYS A 322 31.30 -3.65 23.74
N ALA A 323 30.02 -3.65 23.37
CA ALA A 323 28.95 -3.13 24.22
C ALA A 323 28.86 -3.86 25.57
N GLY A 324 29.31 -5.12 25.69
CA GLY A 324 29.39 -5.82 26.97
C GLY A 324 28.08 -5.69 27.78
N ARG A 325 28.15 -5.14 29.00
CA ARG A 325 26.98 -4.84 29.87
C ARG A 325 26.38 -3.44 29.65
N ASN A 326 26.92 -2.60 28.77
CA ASN A 326 26.42 -1.26 28.49
C ASN A 326 25.04 -1.31 27.81
N THR A 327 23.99 -1.08 28.60
CA THR A 327 22.60 -1.15 28.14
C THR A 327 22.25 -0.08 27.12
N LYS A 328 22.86 1.11 27.20
CA LYS A 328 22.59 2.21 26.26
C LYS A 328 23.11 1.86 24.87
N GLU A 329 24.33 1.33 24.81
CA GLU A 329 24.96 0.93 23.55
C GLU A 329 24.27 -0.28 22.92
N ARG A 330 23.92 -1.31 23.71
CA ARG A 330 23.09 -2.44 23.23
C ARG A 330 21.76 -1.98 22.64
N ARG A 331 21.09 -1.01 23.27
CA ARG A 331 19.83 -0.44 22.76
C ARG A 331 20.04 0.33 21.45
N ARG A 332 21.15 1.07 21.30
CA ARG A 332 21.50 1.76 20.05
C ARG A 332 21.69 0.75 18.92
N LEU A 333 22.51 -0.27 19.13
CA LEU A 333 22.81 -1.30 18.13
C LEU A 333 21.57 -2.15 17.79
N ALA A 334 20.74 -2.50 18.78
CA ALA A 334 19.49 -3.19 18.53
C ALA A 334 18.52 -2.38 17.64
N ARG A 335 18.54 -1.04 17.72
CA ARG A 335 17.78 -0.17 16.81
C ARG A 335 18.37 -0.19 15.40
N GLU A 336 19.69 -0.21 15.26
CA GLU A 336 20.33 -0.35 13.95
C GLU A 336 19.95 -1.69 13.30
N MET A 337 20.02 -2.80 14.04
CA MET A 337 19.60 -4.12 13.56
C MET A 337 18.12 -4.13 13.13
N ASP A 338 17.23 -3.54 13.93
CA ASP A 338 15.81 -3.38 13.57
C ASP A 338 15.64 -2.55 12.28
N CYS A 339 16.42 -1.48 12.11
CA CYS A 339 16.42 -0.68 10.89
C CYS A 339 16.86 -1.49 9.67
N LEU A 340 17.87 -2.35 9.78
CA LEU A 340 18.32 -3.22 8.68
C LEU A 340 17.25 -4.25 8.29
N ALA A 341 16.68 -4.94 9.27
CA ALA A 341 15.60 -5.90 9.05
C ALA A 341 14.39 -5.24 8.37
N ARG A 342 14.03 -4.02 8.80
CA ARG A 342 12.94 -3.24 8.19
C ARG A 342 13.27 -2.77 6.78
N LEU A 343 14.49 -2.31 6.51
CA LEU A 343 14.89 -1.91 5.16
C LEU A 343 14.79 -3.09 4.19
N LYS A 344 15.23 -4.28 4.60
CA LYS A 344 15.06 -5.51 3.82
C LYS A 344 13.58 -5.85 3.60
N LEU A 345 12.77 -5.87 4.66
CA LEU A 345 11.32 -6.04 4.55
C LEU A 345 10.69 -5.00 3.61
N SER A 346 11.16 -3.76 3.63
CA SER A 346 10.60 -2.72 2.77
C SER A 346 10.86 -2.98 1.29
N LYS A 347 11.96 -3.63 0.93
CA LYS A 347 12.27 -4.08 -0.43
C LYS A 347 11.31 -5.21 -0.83
N ASP A 348 11.14 -6.19 0.06
CA ASP A 348 10.18 -7.30 -0.10
C ASP A 348 8.71 -6.84 -0.19
N LEU A 349 8.37 -5.69 0.38
CA LEU A 349 7.04 -5.08 0.23
C LEU A 349 6.93 -4.11 -0.97
N GLY A 350 8.01 -3.88 -1.73
CA GLY A 350 8.00 -2.97 -2.88
C GLY A 350 7.80 -1.50 -2.52
N HIS A 351 8.21 -1.08 -1.31
CA HIS A 351 8.13 0.32 -0.87
C HIS A 351 9.47 1.05 -0.89
N ASN A 352 10.58 0.33 -0.70
CA ASN A 352 11.95 0.87 -0.62
C ASN A 352 12.10 2.06 0.36
N ARG A 353 11.35 2.03 1.47
CA ARG A 353 11.19 3.12 2.43
C ARG A 353 10.97 2.60 3.85
N LEU A 354 11.91 2.92 4.73
CA LEU A 354 11.86 2.51 6.15
C LEU A 354 10.58 3.00 6.85
N ASP A 355 10.16 4.23 6.59
CA ASP A 355 9.04 4.88 7.29
C ASP A 355 7.69 4.16 7.06
N VAL A 356 7.55 3.51 5.90
CA VAL A 356 6.34 2.74 5.54
C VAL A 356 6.24 1.44 6.34
N THR A 357 7.36 0.83 6.70
CA THR A 357 7.38 -0.46 7.44
C THR A 357 6.71 -0.37 8.81
N TYR A 358 6.72 0.80 9.45
CA TYR A 358 6.08 1.01 10.75
C TYR A 358 4.55 0.94 10.69
N ALA A 359 3.95 1.04 9.50
CA ALA A 359 2.52 0.79 9.32
C ALA A 359 2.17 -0.70 9.27
N TYR A 360 3.17 -1.57 9.06
CA TYR A 360 3.04 -3.02 9.02
C TYR A 360 3.50 -3.66 10.32
N VAL A 361 4.65 -3.21 10.84
CA VAL A 361 5.29 -3.73 12.06
C VAL A 361 5.52 -2.57 13.02
N PRO A 362 4.59 -2.29 13.96
CA PRO A 362 4.73 -1.22 14.93
C PRO A 362 5.97 -1.39 15.83
N ARG A 363 6.50 -0.28 16.38
CA ARG A 363 7.58 -0.35 17.38
C ARG A 363 7.01 -0.83 18.72
N LYS A 364 7.70 -1.75 19.39
CA LYS A 364 7.32 -2.27 20.73
C LYS A 364 7.10 -1.16 21.79
N GLY A 365 7.75 0.00 21.65
CA GLY A 365 7.62 1.13 22.58
C GLY A 365 6.37 2.02 22.41
N ASN A 366 5.66 1.93 21.29
CA ASN A 366 4.51 2.80 21.02
C ASN A 366 3.17 2.23 21.51
N LEU A 367 3.16 1.06 22.14
CA LEU A 367 1.94 0.42 22.66
C LEU A 367 1.61 0.83 24.11
N ARG A 368 2.46 1.64 24.76
CA ARG A 368 2.24 2.10 26.15
C ARG A 368 1.26 3.28 26.30
N GLY A 369 0.60 3.71 25.21
CA GLY A 369 -0.41 4.77 25.24
C GLY A 369 -1.85 4.30 25.51
N GLY A 370 -2.08 2.99 25.62
CA GLY A 370 -3.35 2.50 26.16
C GLY A 370 -3.37 2.78 27.65
N LYS A 371 -4.09 3.83 28.08
CA LYS A 371 -4.59 3.89 29.45
C LYS A 371 -5.21 2.51 29.73
N LYS A 372 -4.74 1.85 30.78
CA LYS A 372 -5.53 0.80 31.41
C LYS A 372 -6.79 1.51 31.89
N GLU A 373 -7.91 1.29 31.20
CA GLU A 373 -9.22 1.48 31.82
C GLU A 373 -9.42 0.41 32.89
#